data_AF-A0A0Q4S320-F1
#
_entry.id   AF-A0A0Q4S320-F1
#
_cell.length_a   1.000
_cell.length_b   1.000
_cell.length_c   1.000
_cell.angle_alpha   90.00
_cell.angle_beta   90.00
_cell.angle_gamma   90.00
#
_symmetry.space_group_name_H-M   'P 1'
#
loop_
_entity.id
_entity.type
_entity.pdbx_description
1 polymer ?
#
loop_
_entity_poly.entity_id
_entity_poly.type
_entity_poly.pdbx_seq_one_letter_code
_entity_poly.pdbx_strand_id
1 'polypeptide(L)' 'MRKLAAYDGAPSIVLGLRMLMLTACMPGEVRGARWAEFDRKAALWSIPAERMKMREEHRVPTVQTESPRLI' A
#
# COMPACT_ATOMS: atom_id res chain seq x y z
N MET A 1 -13.91 -8.14 0.68
CA MET A 1 -13.81 -6.95 -0.21
C MET A 1 -15.15 -6.34 -0.66
N ARG A 2 -16.27 -7.09 -0.80
CA ARG A 2 -17.54 -6.58 -1.36
C ARG A 2 -18.14 -5.35 -0.65
N LYS A 3 -18.11 -5.30 0.69
CA LYS A 3 -18.58 -4.12 1.45
C LYS A 3 -17.77 -2.86 1.19
N LEU A 4 -16.45 -3.00 1.02
CA LEU A 4 -15.58 -1.85 0.71
C LEU A 4 -15.78 -1.36 -0.72
N ALA A 5 -16.13 -2.25 -1.65
CA ALA A 5 -16.45 -1.87 -3.03
C ALA A 5 -17.78 -1.09 -3.16
N ALA A 6 -18.69 -1.23 -2.19
CA ALA A 6 -19.96 -0.52 -2.13
C ALA A 6 -19.89 0.73 -1.22
N TYR A 7 -18.71 1.07 -0.70
CA TYR A 7 -18.54 2.24 0.16
C TYR A 7 -18.43 3.51 -0.69
N ASP A 8 -19.35 4.45 -0.48
CA ASP A 8 -19.48 5.71 -1.24
C ASP A 8 -18.70 6.89 -0.64
N GLY A 9 -17.76 6.61 0.27
CA GLY A 9 -16.90 7.64 0.85
C GLY A 9 -15.70 7.99 -0.04
N ALA A 10 -14.79 8.79 0.52
CA ALA A 10 -13.64 9.28 -0.24
C ALA A 10 -12.80 8.14 -0.86
N PRO A 11 -12.41 8.23 -2.14
CA PRO A 11 -11.60 7.21 -2.81
C PRO A 11 -10.29 6.90 -2.09
N SER A 12 -9.69 7.90 -1.43
CA SER A 12 -8.48 7.73 -0.63
C SER A 12 -8.66 6.77 0.55
N ILE A 13 -9.85 6.77 1.18
CA ILE A 13 -10.19 5.85 2.29
C ILE A 13 -10.30 4.42 1.75
N VAL A 14 -10.99 4.24 0.61
CA VAL A 14 -11.14 2.93 -0.05
C VAL A 14 -9.78 2.36 -0.41
N LEU A 15 -8.92 3.15 -1.05
CA LEU A 15 -7.58 2.73 -1.47
C LEU A 15 -6.69 2.44 -0.25
N GLY A 16 -6.72 3.28 0.78
CA GLY A 16 -5.97 3.06 2.01
C GLY A 16 -6.38 1.76 2.72
N LEU A 17 -7.68 1.50 2.84
CA LEU A 17 -8.19 0.25 3.42
C LEU A 17 -7.81 -0.98 2.59
N ARG A 18 -7.84 -0.88 1.26
CA ARG A 18 -7.34 -1.96 0.39
C ARG A 18 -5.86 -2.23 0.63
N MET A 19 -5.06 -1.18 0.73
CA MET A 19 -3.63 -1.29 0.99
C MET A 19 -3.36 -2.01 2.32
N LEU A 20 -4.03 -1.59 3.39
CA LEU A 20 -3.93 -2.23 4.71
C LEU A 20 -4.29 -3.73 4.66
N MET A 21 -5.34 -4.10 3.93
CA MET A 21 -5.74 -5.50 3.80
C MET A 21 -4.75 -6.34 2.97
N LEU A 22 -4.10 -5.75 1.97
CA LEU A 22 -3.16 -6.45 1.08
C LEU A 22 -1.77 -6.59 1.69
N THR A 23 -1.31 -5.59 2.44
CA THR A 23 0.06 -5.53 2.96
C THR A 23 0.16 -5.85 4.46
N ALA A 24 -0.96 -5.87 5.18
CA ALA A 24 -1.02 -5.98 6.64
C ALA A 24 -0.18 -4.92 7.39
N CYS A 25 0.15 -3.81 6.72
CA CYS A 25 0.87 -2.69 7.32
C CYS A 25 0.00 -1.95 8.35
N MET A 26 0.63 -1.16 9.21
CA MET A 26 -0.08 -0.32 10.15
C MET A 26 -0.75 0.89 9.44
N PRO A 27 -1.91 1.37 9.93
CA PRO A 27 -2.58 2.56 9.36
C PRO A 27 -1.72 3.82 9.29
N GLY A 28 -0.75 3.98 10.20
CA GLY A 28 0.19 5.11 10.17
C GLY A 28 1.20 5.02 9.03
N GLU A 29 1.60 3.80 8.65
CA GLU A 29 2.54 3.55 7.56
C GLU A 29 1.92 3.92 6.22
N VAL A 30 0.71 3.40 5.98
CA VAL A 30 -0.06 3.64 4.75
C VAL A 30 -0.41 5.12 4.59
N ARG A 31 -0.87 5.79 5.65
CA ARG A 31 -1.18 7.23 5.58
C ARG A 31 0.04 8.12 5.34
N GLY A 32 1.21 7.71 5.81
CA GLY A 32 2.46 8.45 5.64
C GLY A 32 3.28 8.02 4.43
N ALA A 33 2.81 7.06 3.64
CA ALA A 33 3.54 6.50 2.52
C ALA A 33 3.89 7.59 1.49
N ARG A 34 5.12 7.56 0.97
CA ARG A 34 5.60 8.53 -0.03
C ARG A 34 5.83 7.82 -1.35
N TRP A 35 5.54 8.50 -2.46
CA TRP A 35 5.72 7.91 -3.80
C TRP A 35 7.15 7.44 -4.08
N ALA A 36 8.16 8.11 -3.50
CA ALA A 36 9.57 7.72 -3.63
C ALA A 36 9.92 6.40 -2.92
N GLU A 37 9.07 5.90 -2.03
CA GLU A 37 9.28 4.63 -1.30
C GLU A 37 8.84 3.40 -2.13
N PHE A 38 8.15 3.61 -3.26
CA PHE A 38 7.62 2.54 -4.10
C PHE A 38 8.50 2.30 -5.33
N ASP A 39 9.15 1.13 -5.37
CA ASP A 39 9.76 0.60 -6.58
C ASP A 39 8.74 -0.22 -7.37
N ARG A 40 8.20 0.39 -8.42
CA ARG A 40 7.23 -0.27 -9.31
C ARG A 40 7.85 -1.40 -10.15
N LYS A 41 9.15 -1.34 -10.44
CA LYS A 41 9.84 -2.39 -11.23
C LYS A 41 10.07 -3.62 -10.37
N ALA A 42 10.55 -3.41 -9.14
CA ALA A 42 10.78 -4.48 -8.18
C ALA A 42 9.51 -4.94 -7.46
N ALA A 43 8.36 -4.29 -7.71
CA ALA A 43 7.12 -4.52 -6.98
C ALA A 43 7.31 -4.41 -5.46
N LEU A 44 8.07 -3.42 -5.01
CA LEU A 44 8.47 -3.28 -3.60
C LEU A 44 8.10 -1.91 -3.05
N TRP A 45 7.63 -1.88 -1.81
CA TRP A 45 7.50 -0.67 -1.02
C TRP A 45 8.47 -0.75 0.17
N SER A 46 9.42 0.18 0.21
CA SER A 46 10.45 0.25 1.26
C SER A 46 10.19 1.43 2.19
N ILE A 47 9.79 1.15 3.42
CA ILE A 47 9.54 2.17 4.44
C ILE A 47 10.87 2.46 5.16
N PRO A 48 11.36 3.72 5.14
CA PRO A 48 12.64 4.07 5.73
C PRO A 48 12.69 3.80 7.25
N ALA A 49 13.86 3.39 7.72
CA ALA A 49 14.12 3.11 9.13
C ALA A 49 13.78 4.28 10.06
N GLU A 50 13.94 5.51 9.60
CA GLU A 50 13.66 6.74 10.36
C GLU A 50 12.18 6.86 10.74
N ARG A 51 11.29 6.23 9.98
CA ARG A 51 9.85 6.20 10.27
C ARG A 51 9.44 4.98 11.10
N MET A 52 10.35 4.03 11.31
CA MET A 52 10.09 2.77 11.99
C MET A 52 10.54 2.81 13.45
N LYS A 53 9.69 2.25 14.33
CA LYS A 53 9.98 2.19 15.77
C LYS A 53 11.28 1.42 16.06
N MET A 54 11.53 0.35 15.31
CA MET A 54 12.72 -0.50 15.47
C MET A 54 13.96 0.03 14.75
N ARG A 55 13.85 1.18 14.05
CA ARG A 55 14.94 1.76 13.22
C ARG A 55 15.52 0.78 12.21
N GLU A 56 14.67 -0.11 11.72
CA GLU A 56 14.99 -1.06 10.68
C GLU A 56 14.09 -0.76 9.48
N GLU A 57 14.64 -0.87 8.27
CA GLU A 57 13.87 -0.67 7.05
C GLU A 57 12.81 -1.76 6.93
N HIS A 58 11.56 -1.36 6.71
CA HIS A 58 10.47 -2.32 6.51
C HIS A 58 10.19 -2.49 5.01
N ARG A 59 10.40 -3.70 4.50
CA ARG A 59 10.20 -4.05 3.10
C ARG A 59 8.88 -4.78 2.91
N VAL A 60 7.98 -4.16 2.17
CA VAL A 60 6.62 -4.65 1.93
C VAL A 60 6.52 -5.05 0.46
N PRO A 61 6.26 -6.34 0.16
CA PRO A 61 5.94 -6.76 -1.19
C PRO A 61 4.66 -6.06 -1.65
N THR A 62 4.69 -5.46 -2.83
CA THR A 62 3.50 -4.92 -3.48
C THR A 62 3.11 -5.82 -4.62
N VAL A 63 1.81 -6.07 -4.78
CA VAL A 63 1.34 -6.84 -5.94
C VAL A 63 1.29 -5.90 -7.14
N GLN A 64 2.06 -6.20 -8.18
CA GLN A 64 1.73 -5.67 -9.49
C GLN A 64 0.44 -6.39 -9.91
N THR A 65 -0.67 -5.66 -9.93
CA THR A 65 -1.76 -6.11 -10.78
C THR A 65 -1.25 -5.83 -12.20
N GLU A 66 -0.76 -6.86 -12.89
CA GLU A 66 -0.74 -6.80 -14.34
C GLU A 66 -2.19 -6.53 -14.71
N SER A 67 -2.45 -5.29 -15.16
CA SER A 67 -3.75 -4.97 -15.72
C SER A 67 -3.98 -6.01 -16.81
N PRO A 68 -5.02 -6.86 -16.72
CA PRO A 68 -5.27 -7.79 -17.81
C PRO A 68 -5.50 -6.88 -19.01
N ARG A 69 -4.56 -6.89 -19.96
CA ARG A 69 -4.76 -6.22 -21.25
C ARG A 69 -5.95 -6.92 -21.86
N LEU A 70 -7.12 -6.34 -21.69
CA LEU A 70 -8.30 -6.72 -22.42
C LEU A 70 -8.00 -6.31 -23.86
N ILE A 71 -7.63 -7.32 -24.66
CA ILE A 71 -7.85 -7.35 -26.10
C ILE A 71 -9.34 -7.21 -26.39
#